data_AF-A0A6L5QH60-F1
#
_entry.id   AF-A0A6L5QH60-F1
#
_cell.length_a   1.000
_cell.length_b   1.000
_cell.length_c   1.000
_cell.angle_alpha   90.00
_cell.angle_beta   90.00
_cell.angle_gamma   90.00
#
_symmetry.space_group_name_H-M   'P 1'
#
loop_
_entity.id
_entity.type
_entity.pdbx_description
1 polymer ?
#
loop_
_entity_poly.entity_id
_entity_poly.type
_entity_poly.pdbx_seq_one_letter_code
_entity_poly.pdbx_strand_id
1 'polypeptide(L)'
;MTIKARLHSLPLPVSAIALLAAIVLGSLDYQAAGWLLFGIGVLTWARFDARQLLKADRNGLSPALALLAYTAVAGDQANAAVTFALALHALVVFLILISRHLSEDVAQAFSQQKGISQRI
;
A
#
# COMPACT_ATOMS: atom_id res chain seq x y z
N MET A 1 29.62 -0.21 2.54
CA MET A 1 29.09 -1.40 1.81
C MET A 1 28.37 -2.30 2.80
N THR A 2 27.03 -2.28 2.83
CA THR A 2 26.14 -3.41 3.20
C THR A 2 24.66 -2.97 3.19
N ILE A 3 24.13 -2.75 1.98
CA ILE A 3 22.69 -2.50 1.72
C ILE A 3 21.87 -3.81 1.87
N LYS A 4 22.50 -4.93 2.24
CA LYS A 4 21.94 -6.28 2.18
C LYS A 4 21.04 -6.73 3.34
N ALA A 5 20.75 -5.91 4.35
CA ALA A 5 20.16 -6.41 5.61
C ALA A 5 18.80 -5.81 6.06
N ARG A 6 18.05 -5.09 5.21
CA ARG A 6 16.72 -4.57 5.59
C ARG A 6 15.50 -5.12 4.83
N LEU A 7 15.70 -6.12 3.96
CA LEU A 7 14.58 -6.77 3.24
C LEU A 7 13.98 -7.98 3.97
N HIS A 8 14.57 -8.46 5.06
CA HIS A 8 14.09 -9.64 5.75
C HIS A 8 13.25 -9.27 6.97
N SER A 9 12.01 -9.77 6.99
CA SER A 9 11.15 -9.93 8.17
C SER A 9 10.46 -8.68 8.74
N LEU A 10 9.64 -8.00 7.95
CA LEU A 10 8.36 -7.60 8.55
C LEU A 10 7.24 -8.33 7.85
N PRO A 11 6.42 -9.10 8.59
CA PRO A 11 5.29 -9.80 8.01
C PRO A 11 4.42 -8.78 7.27
N LEU A 12 3.93 -9.16 6.08
CA LEU A 12 2.96 -8.32 5.37
C LEU A 12 1.84 -7.92 6.35
N PRO A 13 1.38 -6.67 6.30
CA PRO A 13 0.29 -6.23 7.16
C PRO A 13 -0.90 -7.18 6.98
N VAL A 14 -1.58 -7.49 8.08
CA VAL A 14 -2.70 -8.45 8.10
C VAL A 14 -3.77 -8.10 7.06
N SER A 15 -3.99 -6.80 6.83
CA SER A 15 -4.87 -6.30 5.77
C SER A 15 -4.43 -6.72 4.37
N ALA A 16 -3.14 -6.64 4.05
CA ALA A 16 -2.60 -7.04 2.75
C ALA A 16 -2.74 -8.56 2.53
N ILE A 17 -2.51 -9.37 3.57
CA ILE A 17 -2.70 -10.83 3.48
C ILE A 17 -4.17 -11.16 3.20
N ALA A 18 -5.09 -10.53 3.92
CA ALA A 18 -6.54 -10.73 3.72
C ALA A 18 -7.00 -10.28 2.32
N LEU A 19 -6.51 -9.14 1.82
CA LEU A 19 -6.84 -8.64 0.47
C LEU A 19 -6.24 -9.54 -0.62
N LEU A 20 -5.01 -10.04 -0.46
CA LEU A 20 -4.41 -11.00 -1.40
C LEU A 20 -5.19 -12.31 -1.43
N ALA A 21 -5.60 -12.82 -0.27
CA ALA A 21 -6.45 -14.01 -0.20
C ALA A 21 -7.82 -13.77 -0.86
N ALA A 22 -8.40 -12.57 -0.69
CA ALA A 22 -9.63 -12.18 -1.38
C ALA A 22 -9.46 -12.17 -2.91
N ILE A 23 -8.33 -11.68 -3.43
CA ILE A 23 -8.00 -11.75 -4.86
C ILE A 23 -8.00 -13.20 -5.34
N VAL A 24 -7.25 -14.07 -4.66
CA VAL A 24 -7.14 -15.49 -5.04
C VAL A 24 -8.50 -16.17 -5.03
N LEU A 25 -9.31 -15.95 -3.98
CA LEU A 25 -10.64 -16.54 -3.89
C LEU A 25 -11.61 -15.98 -4.94
N GLY A 26 -11.55 -14.68 -5.24
CA GLY A 26 -12.33 -14.07 -6.31
C GLY A 26 -11.97 -14.65 -7.68
N SER A 27 -10.68 -14.84 -7.96
CA SER A 27 -10.21 -15.46 -9.20
C SER A 27 -10.54 -16.96 -9.33
N LEU A 28 -10.83 -17.65 -8.21
CA LEU A 28 -11.23 -19.05 -8.19
C LEU A 28 -12.77 -19.23 -8.08
N ASP A 29 -13.55 -18.17 -8.35
CA ASP A 29 -15.02 -18.14 -8.25
C ASP A 29 -15.60 -18.44 -6.84
N TYR A 30 -14.77 -18.38 -5.78
CA TYR A 30 -15.22 -18.45 -4.39
C TYR A 30 -15.65 -17.07 -3.86
N GLN A 31 -16.63 -16.46 -4.53
CA GLN A 31 -17.04 -15.05 -4.30
C GLN A 31 -17.44 -14.77 -2.85
N ALA A 32 -18.24 -15.63 -2.20
CA ALA A 32 -18.70 -15.39 -0.83
C ALA A 32 -17.54 -15.33 0.18
N ALA A 33 -16.57 -16.24 0.06
CA ALA A 33 -15.36 -16.24 0.89
C ALA A 33 -14.43 -15.06 0.52
N GLY A 34 -14.35 -14.72 -0.78
CA GLY A 34 -13.65 -13.53 -1.27
C GLY A 34 -14.19 -12.24 -0.65
N TRP A 35 -15.51 -12.05 -0.61
CA TRP A 35 -16.16 -10.88 -0.01
C TRP A 35 -15.92 -10.77 1.49
N LEU A 36 -15.95 -11.90 2.21
CA LEU A 36 -15.64 -11.92 3.63
C LEU A 36 -14.20 -11.47 3.91
N LEU A 37 -13.23 -12.04 3.18
CA LEU A 37 -11.81 -11.65 3.34
C LEU A 37 -11.55 -10.23 2.85
N PHE A 38 -12.22 -9.78 1.79
CA PHE A 38 -12.16 -8.39 1.33
C PHE A 38 -12.62 -7.43 2.42
N GLY A 39 -13.79 -7.69 3.02
CA GLY A 39 -14.33 -6.88 4.12
C GLY A 39 -13.40 -6.85 5.33
N ILE A 40 -12.88 -8.01 5.76
CA ILE A 40 -11.91 -8.09 6.86
C ILE A 40 -10.63 -7.31 6.54
N GLY A 41 -10.13 -7.44 5.30
CA GLY A 41 -8.95 -6.73 4.82
C GLY A 41 -9.11 -5.22 4.87
N VAL A 42 -10.22 -4.69 4.34
CA VAL A 42 -10.55 -3.27 4.36
C VAL A 42 -10.79 -2.74 5.78
N LEU A 43 -11.50 -3.48 6.64
CA LEU A 43 -11.73 -3.08 8.04
C LEU A 43 -10.44 -3.03 8.85
N THR A 44 -9.60 -4.06 8.70
CA THR A 44 -8.28 -4.13 9.34
C THR A 44 -7.39 -3.00 8.85
N TRP A 45 -7.43 -2.73 7.54
CA TRP A 45 -6.75 -1.60 6.95
C TRP A 45 -7.22 -0.27 7.56
N ALA A 46 -8.51 0.03 7.52
CA ALA A 46 -9.06 1.27 8.07
C ALA A 46 -8.70 1.47 9.56
N ARG A 47 -8.69 0.39 10.35
CA ARG A 47 -8.40 0.44 11.80
C ARG A 47 -6.91 0.60 12.13
N PHE A 48 -6.03 -0.09 11.42
CA PHE A 48 -4.60 -0.17 11.77
C PHE A 48 -3.71 0.72 10.91
N ASP A 49 -4.14 1.09 9.71
CA ASP A 49 -3.33 1.80 8.73
C ASP A 49 -3.37 3.32 8.90
N ALA A 50 -4.50 3.88 9.33
CA ALA A 50 -4.60 5.30 9.67
C ALA A 50 -3.58 5.72 10.75
N ARG A 51 -3.24 4.79 11.67
CA ARG A 51 -2.23 5.00 12.71
C ARG A 51 -0.79 4.82 12.20
N GLN A 52 -0.60 4.06 11.13
CA GLN A 52 0.72 3.75 10.59
C GLN A 52 1.15 4.68 9.45
N LEU A 53 0.21 5.23 8.68
CA LEU A 53 0.47 6.33 7.72
C LEU A 53 1.15 7.53 8.39
N LEU A 54 0.85 7.78 9.67
CA LEU A 54 1.46 8.84 10.48
C LEU A 54 2.84 8.46 11.06
N LYS A 55 3.17 7.17 11.16
CA LYS A 55 4.35 6.69 11.91
C LYS A 55 5.42 6.04 11.06
N ALA A 56 5.11 5.53 9.86
CA ALA A 56 6.07 4.80 9.06
C ALA A 56 5.78 4.93 7.56
N ASP A 57 6.87 4.98 6.80
CA ASP A 57 7.06 5.04 5.36
C ASP A 57 6.47 3.85 4.55
N ARG A 58 5.41 3.20 5.04
CA ARG A 58 5.22 1.77 4.74
C ARG A 58 3.92 1.34 4.05
N ASN A 59 2.94 2.21 3.89
CA ASN A 59 1.57 1.74 3.63
C ASN A 59 0.93 2.26 2.34
N GLY A 60 1.70 2.36 1.26
CA GLY A 60 1.17 2.64 -0.09
C GLY A 60 0.44 1.50 -0.78
N LEU A 61 0.61 0.27 -0.29
CA LEU A 61 0.15 -0.93 -0.99
C LEU A 61 -1.33 -1.24 -0.75
N SER A 62 -1.88 -0.78 0.38
CA SER A 62 -3.23 -1.14 0.80
C SER A 62 -4.36 -0.65 -0.11
N PRO A 63 -4.36 0.60 -0.64
CA PRO A 63 -5.43 1.05 -1.52
C PRO A 63 -5.37 0.37 -2.90
N ALA A 64 -4.17 0.11 -3.42
CA ALA A 64 -3.99 -0.61 -4.69
C ALA A 64 -4.43 -2.08 -4.57
N LEU A 65 -4.08 -2.75 -3.47
CA LEU A 65 -4.55 -4.10 -3.18
C LEU A 65 -6.07 -4.15 -2.98
N ALA A 66 -6.67 -3.12 -2.36
CA ALA A 66 -8.12 -3.04 -2.21
C ALA A 66 -8.81 -2.86 -3.58
N LEU A 67 -8.27 -2.05 -4.48
CA LEU A 67 -8.77 -1.94 -5.85
C LEU A 67 -8.74 -3.30 -6.57
N LEU A 68 -7.59 -3.98 -6.56
CA LEU A 68 -7.42 -5.27 -7.22
C LEU A 68 -8.33 -6.36 -6.63
N ALA A 69 -8.43 -6.41 -5.29
CA ALA A 69 -9.30 -7.35 -4.59
C ALA A 69 -10.76 -7.10 -4.90
N TYR A 70 -11.20 -5.83 -4.92
CA TYR A 70 -12.57 -5.49 -5.28
C TYR A 70 -12.90 -5.96 -6.70
N THR A 71 -12.05 -5.67 -7.69
CA THR A 71 -12.29 -6.09 -9.08
C THR A 71 -12.26 -7.61 -9.23
N ALA A 72 -11.39 -8.31 -8.50
CA ALA A 72 -11.30 -9.77 -8.55
C ALA A 72 -12.52 -10.46 -7.91
N VAL A 73 -13.05 -9.90 -6.82
CA VAL A 73 -14.20 -10.49 -6.12
C VAL A 73 -15.54 -10.07 -6.74
N ALA A 74 -15.65 -8.84 -7.24
CA ALA A 74 -16.87 -8.34 -7.85
C ALA A 74 -17.04 -8.79 -9.31
N GLY A 75 -15.94 -9.09 -10.03
CA GLY A 75 -15.97 -9.55 -11.42
C GLY A 75 -16.79 -8.64 -12.32
N ASP A 76 -17.67 -9.23 -13.14
CA ASP A 76 -18.55 -8.51 -14.06
C ASP A 76 -19.59 -7.61 -13.36
N GLN A 77 -19.79 -7.80 -12.05
CA GLN A 77 -20.71 -6.98 -11.24
C GLN A 77 -19.99 -5.81 -10.54
N ALA A 78 -18.72 -5.56 -10.87
CA ALA A 78 -17.95 -4.46 -10.29
C ALA A 78 -18.62 -3.11 -10.60
N ASN A 79 -19.00 -2.39 -9.55
CA ASN A 79 -19.61 -1.07 -9.69
C ASN A 79 -18.54 -0.05 -10.10
N ALA A 80 -18.73 0.60 -11.24
CA ALA A 80 -17.81 1.58 -11.80
C ALA A 80 -17.47 2.72 -10.83
N ALA A 81 -18.44 3.19 -10.02
CA ALA A 81 -18.21 4.25 -9.05
C ALA A 81 -17.29 3.80 -7.91
N VAL A 82 -17.43 2.56 -7.44
CA VAL A 82 -16.59 1.99 -6.38
C VAL A 82 -15.17 1.76 -6.90
N THR A 83 -15.04 1.17 -8.10
CA THR A 83 -13.75 1.00 -8.77
C THR A 83 -13.04 2.34 -8.98
N PHE A 84 -13.76 3.36 -9.45
CA PHE A 84 -13.21 4.70 -9.66
C PHE A 84 -12.74 5.34 -8.34
N ALA A 85 -13.55 5.26 -7.28
CA ALA A 85 -13.18 5.79 -5.97
C ALA A 85 -11.92 5.12 -5.40
N LEU A 86 -11.82 3.78 -5.53
CA LEU A 86 -10.64 3.03 -5.11
C LEU A 86 -9.41 3.37 -5.95
N ALA A 87 -9.57 3.52 -7.26
CA ALA A 87 -8.48 3.91 -8.16
C ALA A 87 -7.97 5.33 -7.86
N LEU A 88 -8.88 6.28 -7.65
CA LEU A 88 -8.51 7.63 -7.25
C LEU A 88 -7.78 7.64 -5.91
N HIS A 89 -8.26 6.87 -4.94
CA HIS A 89 -7.60 6.77 -3.64
C HIS A 89 -6.19 6.17 -3.75
N ALA A 90 -6.02 5.12 -4.56
CA ALA A 90 -4.71 4.53 -4.83
C ALA A 90 -3.76 5.52 -5.51
N LEU A 91 -4.25 6.29 -6.49
CA LEU A 91 -3.47 7.32 -7.15
C LEU A 91 -3.01 8.42 -6.18
N VAL A 92 -3.92 8.93 -5.35
CA VAL A 92 -3.60 9.97 -4.36
C VAL A 92 -2.52 9.50 -3.39
N VAL A 93 -2.67 8.28 -2.84
CA VAL A 93 -1.68 7.71 -1.92
C VAL A 93 -0.33 7.50 -2.61
N PHE A 94 -0.34 7.02 -3.85
CA PHE A 94 0.87 6.85 -4.65
C PHE A 94 1.61 8.17 -4.88
N LEU A 95 0.88 9.24 -5.24
CA LEU A 95 1.46 10.57 -5.42
C LEU A 95 2.06 11.13 -4.13
N ILE A 96 1.39 10.95 -2.98
CA ILE A 96 1.90 11.36 -1.67
C ILE A 96 3.22 10.66 -1.36
N LEU A 97 3.32 9.35 -1.62
CA LEU A 97 4.53 8.59 -1.36
C LEU A 97 5.68 8.99 -2.28
N ILE A 98 5.41 9.20 -3.57
CA ILE A 98 6.42 9.71 -4.52
C ILE A 98 6.90 11.09 -4.08
N SER A 99 5.98 12.00 -3.75
CA SER A 99 6.34 13.36 -3.32
C SER A 99 7.24 13.35 -2.08
N ARG A 100 6.95 12.46 -1.14
CA ARG A 100 7.75 12.28 0.06
C ARG A 100 9.12 11.68 -0.23
N HIS A 101 9.19 10.63 -1.06
CA HIS A 101 10.46 10.00 -1.43
C HIS A 101 11.38 11.00 -2.14
N LEU A 102 10.84 11.76 -3.09
CA LEU A 102 11.56 12.84 -3.76
C LEU A 102 12.06 13.91 -2.78
N SER A 103 11.25 14.26 -1.77
CA SER A 103 11.65 15.25 -0.76
C SER A 103 12.77 14.73 0.16
N GLU A 104 12.72 13.46 0.55
CA GLU A 104 13.75 12.81 1.36
C GLU A 104 15.09 12.70 0.59
N ASP A 105 15.04 12.35 -0.70
CA ASP A 105 16.22 12.28 -1.57
C ASP A 105 16.89 13.66 -1.74
N VAL A 106 16.09 14.70 -1.95
CA VAL A 106 16.59 16.08 -2.05
C VAL A 106 17.23 16.52 -0.73
N ALA A 107 16.59 16.25 0.41
CA ALA A 107 17.13 16.59 1.72
C ALA A 107 18.46 15.86 2.01
N GLN A 108 18.57 14.59 1.62
CA GLN A 108 19.82 13.82 1.75
C GLN A 108 20.93 14.39 0.87
N ALA A 109 20.64 14.72 -0.39
CA ALA A 109 21.62 15.31 -1.32
C ALA A 109 22.20 16.63 -0.78
N PHE A 110 21.37 17.52 -0.24
CA PHE A 110 21.83 18.77 0.37
C PHE A 110 22.62 18.56 1.66
N SER A 111 22.25 17.56 2.48
CA SER A 111 22.99 17.24 3.71
C SER A 111 24.39 16.68 3.42
N GLN A 112 24.56 15.85 2.39
CA GLN A 112 25.86 15.35 1.95
C GLN A 112 26.74 16.48 1.41
N GLN A 113 26.19 17.38 0.61
CA GLN A 113 26.93 18.52 0.07
C GLN A 113 27.44 19.46 1.17
N LYS A 114 26.63 19.70 2.21
CA LYS A 114 27.04 20.48 3.39
C LYS A 114 28.16 19.82 4.19
N GLY A 115 28.11 18.49 4.34
CA GLY A 115 29.16 17.73 5.05
C GLY A 115 30.49 17.67 4.30
N ILE A 116 30.49 17.67 2.96
CA ILE A 116 31.70 17.72 2.14
C ILE A 116 32.35 19.11 2.22
N SER A 117 31.56 20.18 2.16
CA SER A 117 32.09 21.56 2.25
C SER A 117 32.69 21.93 3.61
N GLN A 118 32.39 21.19 4.68
CA GLN A 118 33.00 21.39 6.01
C GLN A 118 34.31 20.60 6.20
N ARG A 119 34.66 19.71 5.29
CA ARG A 119 35.88 18.88 5.34
C ARG A 119 37.02 19.41 4.47
N ILE A 120 36.79 20.44 3.67
CA ILE A 120 37.78 21.13 2.82
C ILE A 120 38.15 22.42 3.52
#